data_AF-A0A382DQX7-F1
#
_entry.id   AF-A0A382DQX7-F1
#
_cell.length_a   1.000
_cell.length_b   1.000
_cell.length_c   1.000
_cell.angle_alpha   90.00
_cell.angle_beta   90.00
_cell.angle_gamma   90.00
#
_symmetry.space_group_name_H-M   'P 1'
#
loop_
_entity.id
_entity.type
_entity.pdbx_description
1 polymer ?
#
loop_
_entity_poly.entity_id
_entity_poly.type
_entity_poly.pdbx_seq_one_letter_code
_entity_poly.pdbx_strand_id
1 'polypeptide(L)'
;QNGALLSRGFADNSAGGKMNDNYMYKSRFEKELEAKVVRQIEEVVGKDRVRVNVSATLRFDRQTIKEELVDPDQTSVVSEQVVDEASTGTRSVPVGPAGVTTNLPEASGREAATVSEFSKKNSTRNYESSRKEIVMESAVGKVVRISVSVLLDNRRSQIIDESGNPMGRTNTPWTEEEKETIVGLVKAAMGYNEARGDTVFVGNMPFEAAIEEDEAAEIEATKVRNKFILDVVRYVTLGLAILALIMLVIRPMVQRLTSKPEDLDLLMGMPATIGELEGEELEIPTERETGIPPREKILEIAMQDPLKTSALIRAWLRDRS
;
A
#
# COMPACT_ATOMS: atom_id res chain seq x y z
N GLN A 1 28.94 17.03 14.34
CA GLN A 1 28.07 16.08 13.61
C GLN A 1 27.94 14.83 14.48
N ASN A 2 26.79 14.64 15.12
CA ASN A 2 26.53 13.42 15.90
C ASN A 2 26.22 12.30 14.91
N GLY A 3 27.19 11.42 14.68
CA GLY A 3 27.05 10.25 13.81
C GLY A 3 26.11 9.23 14.46
N ALA A 4 24.82 9.38 14.23
CA ALA A 4 23.87 8.30 14.44
C ALA A 4 24.12 7.26 13.35
N LEU A 5 24.77 6.15 13.73
CA LEU A 5 24.90 4.97 12.88
C LEU A 5 23.50 4.44 12.53
N LEU A 6 23.04 4.72 11.32
CA LEU A 6 21.79 4.23 10.74
C LEU A 6 21.90 2.78 10.22
N SER A 7 22.93 2.04 10.63
CA SER A 7 23.13 0.63 10.25
C SER A 7 22.21 -0.27 11.06
N ARG A 8 20.90 -0.16 10.84
CA ARG A 8 19.85 -1.04 11.37
C ARG A 8 19.74 -2.34 10.53
N GLY A 9 20.88 -2.88 10.12
CA GLY A 9 20.97 -4.00 9.15
C GLY A 9 21.91 -5.14 9.55
N PHE A 10 22.71 -4.99 10.62
CA PHE A 10 23.33 -6.14 11.24
C PHE A 10 22.29 -6.76 12.17
N ALA A 11 21.86 -7.98 11.85
CA ALA A 11 20.97 -8.78 12.68
C ALA A 11 21.63 -8.97 14.05
N ASP A 12 21.37 -8.04 14.97
CA ASP A 12 21.71 -8.18 16.36
C ASP A 12 20.81 -9.29 16.91
N ASN A 13 21.40 -10.48 17.01
CA ASN A 13 20.71 -11.70 17.43
C ASN A 13 20.32 -11.66 18.93
N SER A 14 20.55 -10.52 19.58
CA SER A 14 20.11 -10.17 20.93
C SER A 14 18.59 -10.25 21.06
N ALA A 15 18.12 -10.51 22.28
CA ALA A 15 16.69 -10.59 22.58
C ALA A 15 15.93 -9.29 22.23
N GLY A 16 16.61 -8.13 22.30
CA GLY A 16 16.05 -6.83 21.93
C GLY A 16 15.84 -6.66 20.43
N GLY A 17 16.77 -7.11 19.60
CA GLY A 17 16.65 -7.06 18.13
C GLY A 17 15.47 -7.90 17.62
N LYS A 18 15.36 -9.14 18.10
CA LYS A 18 14.26 -10.06 17.74
C LYS A 18 12.88 -9.56 18.14
N MET A 19 12.78 -8.87 19.28
CA MET A 19 11.52 -8.30 19.75
C MET A 19 11.03 -7.16 18.84
N ASN A 20 11.96 -6.34 18.35
CA ASN A 20 11.64 -5.27 17.40
C ASN A 20 11.19 -5.83 16.05
N ASP A 21 11.85 -6.88 15.54
CA ASP A 21 11.45 -7.54 14.29
C ASP A 21 10.05 -8.17 14.38
N ASN A 22 9.72 -8.83 15.51
CA ASN A 22 8.39 -9.39 15.75
C ASN A 22 7.30 -8.31 15.78
N TYR A 23 7.58 -7.16 16.42
CA TYR A 23 6.66 -6.02 16.43
C TYR A 23 6.46 -5.43 15.03
N MET A 24 7.54 -5.27 14.26
CA MET A 24 7.48 -4.78 12.88
C MET A 24 6.70 -5.73 11.97
N TYR A 25 6.90 -7.04 12.11
CA TYR A 25 6.13 -8.05 11.38
C TYR A 25 4.64 -7.97 11.73
N LYS A 26 4.31 -7.89 13.02
CA LYS A 26 2.93 -7.72 13.49
C LYS A 26 2.28 -6.47 12.89
N SER A 27 2.94 -5.31 12.98
CA SER A 27 2.38 -4.05 12.47
C SER A 27 2.17 -4.07 10.96
N ARG A 28 3.08 -4.70 10.20
CA ARG A 28 2.91 -4.88 8.75
C ARG A 28 1.71 -5.75 8.43
N PHE A 29 1.57 -6.87 9.13
CA PHE A 29 0.43 -7.78 8.96
C PHE A 29 -0.91 -7.09 9.28
N GLU A 30 -0.97 -6.33 10.38
CA GLU A 30 -2.16 -5.55 10.74
C GLU A 30 -2.53 -4.53 9.66
N LYS A 31 -1.56 -3.76 9.16
CA LYS A 31 -1.79 -2.77 8.10
C LYS A 31 -2.21 -3.38 6.77
N GLU A 32 -1.62 -4.51 6.40
CA GLU A 32 -2.00 -5.23 5.17
C GLU A 32 -3.45 -5.72 5.26
N LEU A 33 -3.81 -6.29 6.41
CA LEU A 33 -5.17 -6.76 6.67
C LEU A 33 -6.17 -5.61 6.74
N GLU A 34 -5.82 -4.51 7.39
CA GLU A 34 -6.60 -3.27 7.41
C GLU A 34 -6.87 -2.76 6.00
N ALA A 35 -5.83 -2.62 5.17
CA ALA A 35 -5.97 -2.16 3.80
C ALA A 35 -6.82 -3.12 2.94
N LYS A 36 -6.72 -4.44 3.18
CA LYS A 36 -7.56 -5.43 2.50
C LYS A 36 -9.03 -5.28 2.87
N VAL A 37 -9.33 -5.11 4.16
CA VAL A 37 -10.69 -4.93 4.66
C VAL A 37 -11.27 -3.59 4.18
N VAL A 38 -10.50 -2.50 4.21
CA VAL A 38 -10.91 -1.19 3.69
C VAL A 38 -11.32 -1.29 2.23
N ARG A 39 -10.46 -1.82 1.36
CA ARG A 39 -10.76 -1.95 -0.08
C ARG A 39 -12.05 -2.70 -0.35
N GLN A 40 -12.31 -3.77 0.40
CA GLN A 40 -13.50 -4.59 0.19
C GLN A 40 -14.80 -3.93 0.67
N ILE A 41 -14.72 -2.99 1.62
CA ILE A 41 -15.88 -2.25 2.13
C ILE A 41 -16.11 -0.96 1.34
N GLU A 42 -15.04 -0.32 0.86
CA GLU A 42 -15.12 0.93 0.08
C GLU A 42 -15.91 0.77 -1.22
N GLU A 43 -15.88 -0.41 -1.85
CA GLU A 43 -16.70 -0.71 -3.03
C GLU A 43 -18.22 -0.60 -2.78
N VAL A 44 -18.65 -0.77 -1.52
CA VAL A 44 -20.07 -0.75 -1.12
C VAL A 44 -20.45 0.57 -0.47
N VAL A 45 -19.57 1.12 0.38
CA VAL A 45 -19.86 2.28 1.23
C VAL A 45 -19.40 3.60 0.61
N GLY A 46 -18.49 3.54 -0.36
CA GLY A 46 -17.81 4.68 -0.95
C GLY A 46 -16.45 4.93 -0.31
N LYS A 47 -15.57 5.58 -1.07
CA LYS A 47 -14.21 5.91 -0.68
C LYS A 47 -14.19 6.82 0.56
N ASP A 48 -13.20 6.61 1.44
CA ASP A 48 -12.95 7.41 2.65
C ASP A 48 -14.09 7.42 3.71
N ARG A 49 -15.13 6.60 3.53
CA ARG A 49 -16.31 6.49 4.41
C ARG A 49 -16.27 5.31 5.38
N VAL A 50 -15.11 4.68 5.50
CA VAL A 50 -14.87 3.57 6.42
C VAL A 50 -13.62 3.87 7.25
N ARG A 51 -13.65 3.48 8.52
CA ARG A 51 -12.46 3.40 9.38
C ARG A 51 -12.37 1.98 9.91
N VAL A 52 -11.25 1.32 9.66
CA VAL A 52 -11.00 -0.05 10.09
C VAL A 52 -9.85 -0.03 11.09
N ASN A 53 -10.01 -0.75 12.19
CA ASN A 53 -8.92 -1.04 13.11
C ASN A 53 -8.76 -2.55 13.23
N VAL A 54 -7.53 -3.02 13.05
CA VAL A 54 -7.19 -4.44 13.10
C VAL A 54 -6.18 -4.65 14.21
N SER A 55 -6.47 -5.62 15.07
CA SER A 55 -5.54 -6.10 16.10
C SER A 55 -5.31 -7.59 15.92
N ALA A 56 -4.04 -7.97 15.73
CA ALA A 56 -3.63 -9.35 15.56
C ALA A 56 -2.78 -9.81 16.74
N THR A 57 -3.11 -10.97 17.30
CA THR A 57 -2.26 -11.70 18.24
C THR A 57 -1.50 -12.76 17.46
N LEU A 58 -0.19 -12.60 17.35
CA LEU A 58 0.71 -13.54 16.68
C LEU A 58 1.57 -14.28 17.72
N ARG A 59 1.80 -15.56 17.50
CA ARG A 59 2.75 -16.36 18.29
C ARG A 59 4.07 -16.48 17.53
N PHE A 60 5.15 -16.10 18.19
CA PHE A 60 6.52 -16.16 17.66
C PHE A 60 7.37 -17.19 18.40
N ASP A 61 6.75 -18.14 19.10
CA ASP A 61 7.45 -19.24 19.73
C ASP A 61 7.88 -20.26 18.66
N ARG A 62 9.12 -20.74 18.78
CA ARG A 62 9.60 -21.86 17.98
C ARG A 62 9.41 -23.11 18.82
N GLN A 63 8.51 -23.99 18.38
CA GLN A 63 8.30 -25.30 18.98
C GLN A 63 8.90 -26.37 18.06
N THR A 64 9.78 -27.20 18.60
CA THR A 64 10.29 -28.40 17.94
C THR A 64 9.70 -29.59 18.67
N ILE A 65 8.80 -30.30 18.01
CA ILE A 65 8.20 -31.54 18.52
C ILE A 65 8.96 -32.69 17.89
N LYS A 66 9.58 -33.53 18.73
CA LYS A 66 10.23 -34.77 18.31
C LYS A 66 9.38 -35.93 18.82
N GLU A 67 8.65 -36.56 17.91
CA GLU A 67 7.89 -37.77 18.20
C GLU A 67 8.68 -38.99 17.73
N GLU A 68 8.76 -39.99 18.61
CA GLU A 68 9.38 -41.26 18.31
C GLU A 68 8.32 -42.34 18.40
N LEU A 69 7.93 -42.87 17.23
CA LEU A 69 7.00 -43.99 17.17
C LEU A 69 7.80 -45.28 16.98
N VAL A 70 7.56 -46.24 17.86
CA VAL A 70 8.11 -47.60 17.77
C VAL A 70 6.97 -48.53 17.39
N ASP A 71 7.11 -49.23 16.27
CA ASP A 71 6.15 -50.25 15.85
C ASP A 71 6.52 -51.59 16.51
N PRO A 72 5.71 -52.12 17.44
CA PRO A 72 6.01 -53.38 18.12
C PRO A 72 5.77 -54.61 17.22
N ASP A 73 5.00 -54.47 16.14
CA ASP A 73 4.63 -55.58 15.26
C ASP A 73 5.65 -55.77 14.13
N GLN A 74 6.35 -54.70 13.73
CA GLN A 74 7.54 -54.77 12.86
C GLN A 74 8.83 -54.95 13.67
N THR A 75 8.98 -56.11 14.28
CA THR A 75 10.25 -56.52 14.92
C THR A 75 11.04 -57.45 14.01
N SER A 76 12.27 -57.05 13.69
CA SER A 76 13.21 -57.90 12.96
C SER A 76 14.26 -58.45 13.91
N VAL A 77 14.61 -59.74 13.77
CA VAL A 77 15.68 -60.35 14.54
C VAL A 77 17.01 -59.80 14.02
N VAL A 78 17.76 -59.10 14.87
CA VAL A 78 19.08 -58.56 14.52
C VAL A 78 20.19 -59.56 14.81
N SER A 79 20.10 -60.26 15.93
CA SER A 79 21.06 -61.30 16.28
C SER A 79 20.40 -62.42 17.05
N GLU A 80 20.74 -63.65 16.68
CA GLU A 80 20.32 -64.85 17.39
C GLU A 80 21.58 -65.64 17.78
N GLN A 81 21.70 -65.97 19.06
CA GLN A 81 22.73 -66.88 19.58
C GLN A 81 22.03 -68.12 20.14
N VAL A 82 22.25 -69.25 19.47
CA VAL A 82 21.80 -70.57 19.92
C VAL A 82 23.00 -71.36 20.39
N VAL A 83 22.98 -71.80 21.65
CA VAL A 83 23.95 -72.73 22.24
C VAL A 83 23.20 -74.04 22.47
N ASP A 84 23.45 -75.01 21.59
CA ASP A 84 22.96 -76.37 21.71
C ASP A 84 24.11 -77.27 22.18
N GLU A 85 24.06 -77.71 23.44
CA GLU A 85 24.97 -78.69 24.04
C GLU A 85 24.22 -80.01 24.19
N ALA A 86 24.62 -81.03 23.42
CA ALA A 86 24.14 -82.40 23.59
C ALA A 86 25.33 -83.31 23.91
N SER A 87 25.23 -84.06 25.01
CA SER A 87 26.23 -85.04 25.43
C SER A 87 25.55 -86.35 25.74
N THR A 88 25.83 -87.36 24.94
CA THR A 88 25.39 -88.74 25.19
C THR A 88 26.57 -89.50 25.75
N GLY A 89 26.49 -89.81 27.04
CA GLY A 89 27.49 -90.64 27.73
C GLY A 89 26.93 -92.03 27.96
N THR A 90 27.66 -93.06 27.54
CA THR A 90 27.43 -94.44 27.99
C THR A 90 28.30 -94.70 29.20
N ARG A 91 27.68 -94.85 30.38
CA ARG A 91 28.40 -95.32 31.58
C ARG A 91 28.08 -96.80 31.77
N SER A 92 29.04 -97.66 31.51
CA SER A 92 28.96 -99.05 31.98
C SER A 92 29.14 -99.01 33.49
N VAL A 93 28.08 -99.37 34.23
CA VAL A 93 28.19 -99.63 35.66
C VAL A 93 28.64 -101.08 35.78
N PRO A 94 29.86 -101.38 36.27
CA PRO A 94 30.27 -102.76 36.50
C PRO A 94 29.39 -103.32 37.63
N VAL A 95 28.50 -104.25 37.30
CA VAL A 95 27.76 -105.01 38.31
C VAL A 95 28.55 -106.27 38.58
N GLY A 96 29.33 -106.25 39.66
CA GLY A 96 30.02 -107.41 40.21
C GLY A 96 29.97 -107.35 41.74
N PRO A 97 29.82 -108.49 42.44
CA PRO A 97 29.87 -108.50 43.91
C PRO A 97 31.20 -107.93 44.38
N ALA A 98 31.18 -107.08 45.40
CA ALA A 98 32.38 -106.51 45.98
C ALA A 98 33.20 -107.62 46.65
N GLY A 99 34.33 -107.95 46.03
CA GLY A 99 35.28 -108.93 46.54
C GLY A 99 35.13 -110.30 45.89
N VAL A 100 36.29 -110.79 45.44
CA VAL A 100 36.66 -112.15 45.02
C VAL A 100 36.23 -112.67 43.62
N THR A 101 37.29 -112.87 42.83
CA THR A 101 37.52 -113.77 41.69
C THR A 101 37.29 -113.25 40.26
N THR A 102 38.26 -112.49 39.75
CA THR A 102 38.55 -112.38 38.30
C THR A 102 39.79 -113.22 37.99
N ASN A 103 39.59 -114.50 37.67
CA ASN A 103 40.57 -115.33 36.94
C ASN A 103 39.92 -116.63 36.41
N LEU A 104 38.74 -116.50 35.79
CA LEU A 104 38.18 -117.57 34.97
C LEU A 104 37.64 -116.95 33.68
N PRO A 105 38.01 -117.45 32.48
CA PRO A 105 37.36 -117.04 31.26
C PRO A 105 35.95 -117.63 31.27
N GLU A 106 34.96 -116.86 30.83
CA GLU A 106 33.52 -117.18 30.86
C GLU A 106 32.77 -116.81 32.15
N ALA A 107 32.67 -115.50 32.40
CA ALA A 107 31.47 -114.95 33.02
C ALA A 107 30.88 -113.91 32.06
N SER A 108 29.90 -114.33 31.26
CA SER A 108 29.06 -113.46 30.44
C SER A 108 28.14 -112.63 31.34
N GLY A 109 28.70 -111.58 31.93
CA GLY A 109 27.98 -110.53 32.64
C GLY A 109 27.17 -109.69 31.66
N ARG A 110 25.85 -109.67 31.84
CA ARG A 110 24.91 -108.89 31.04
C ARG A 110 25.13 -107.39 31.31
N GLU A 111 25.73 -106.67 30.37
CA GLU A 111 25.88 -105.22 30.46
C GLU A 111 24.51 -104.54 30.35
N ALA A 112 24.03 -103.96 31.44
CA ALA A 112 22.97 -102.96 31.39
C ALA A 112 23.62 -101.60 31.13
N ALA A 113 23.78 -101.23 29.86
CA ALA A 113 24.20 -99.89 29.49
C ALA A 113 23.13 -98.88 29.93
N THR A 114 23.45 -98.04 30.92
CA THR A 114 22.59 -96.90 31.24
C THR A 114 23.08 -95.72 30.40
N VAL A 115 22.31 -95.34 29.39
CA VAL A 115 22.61 -94.17 28.57
C VAL A 115 22.18 -92.94 29.36
N SER A 116 23.13 -92.08 29.73
CA SER A 116 22.82 -90.77 30.28
C SER A 116 22.87 -89.75 29.15
N GLU A 117 21.72 -89.18 28.82
CA GLU A 117 21.58 -88.14 27.83
C GLU A 117 21.47 -86.78 28.54
N PHE A 118 22.39 -85.87 28.24
CA PHE A 118 22.33 -84.48 28.70
C PHE A 118 22.10 -83.60 27.48
N SER A 119 21.03 -82.82 27.51
CA SER A 119 20.72 -81.82 26.49
C SER A 119 20.48 -80.47 27.17
N LYS A 120 21.19 -79.45 26.72
CA LYS A 120 21.02 -78.07 27.15
C LYS A 120 20.93 -77.18 25.91
N LYS A 121 19.79 -76.50 25.79
CA LYS A 121 19.53 -75.52 24.73
C LYS A 121 19.37 -74.15 25.36
N ASN A 122 20.23 -73.21 24.98
CA ASN A 122 20.12 -71.81 25.36
C ASN A 122 19.96 -70.95 24.10
N SER A 123 18.94 -70.09 24.05
CA SER A 123 18.63 -69.26 22.88
C SER A 123 18.43 -67.82 23.32
N THR A 124 19.28 -66.92 22.84
CA THR A 124 19.16 -65.47 23.04
C THR A 124 18.88 -64.80 21.70
N ARG A 125 17.76 -64.08 21.59
CA ARG A 125 17.37 -63.33 20.38
C ARG A 125 17.25 -61.85 20.71
N ASN A 126 17.96 -61.02 19.94
CA ASN A 126 17.82 -59.56 19.99
C ASN A 126 16.96 -59.10 18.82
N TYR A 127 16.00 -58.24 19.11
CA TYR A 127 15.08 -57.67 18.13
C TYR A 127 15.36 -56.18 17.99
N GLU A 128 15.28 -55.67 16.77
CA GLU A 128 15.20 -54.24 16.50
C GLU A 128 13.79 -53.93 15.97
N SER A 129 13.14 -52.97 16.62
CA SER A 129 11.84 -52.46 16.21
C SER A 129 12.03 -51.29 15.26
N SER A 130 11.18 -51.22 14.24
CA SER A 130 11.12 -50.04 13.36
C SER A 130 10.84 -48.78 14.19
N ARG A 131 11.71 -47.77 14.04
CA ARG A 131 11.60 -46.47 14.70
C ARG A 131 11.32 -45.39 13.66
N LYS A 132 10.23 -44.66 13.83
CA LYS A 132 9.92 -43.47 13.03
C LYS A 132 10.11 -42.22 13.88
N GLU A 133 11.11 -41.42 13.53
CA GLU A 133 11.30 -40.09 14.12
C GLU A 133 10.57 -39.05 13.27
N ILE A 134 9.61 -38.35 13.89
CA ILE A 134 8.90 -37.23 13.27
C ILE A 134 9.37 -35.95 13.98
N VAL A 135 10.11 -35.11 13.24
CA VAL A 135 10.52 -33.79 13.72
C VAL A 135 9.59 -32.74 13.09
N MET A 136 8.73 -32.14 13.90
CA MET A 136 7.89 -31.03 13.47
C MET A 136 8.44 -29.72 14.03
N GLU A 137 8.86 -28.82 13.14
CA GLU A 137 9.23 -27.45 13.50
C GLU A 137 8.07 -26.50 13.19
N SER A 138 7.51 -25.86 14.21
CA SER A 138 6.45 -24.86 14.03
C SER A 138 7.02 -23.58 13.44
N ALA A 139 6.38 -23.08 12.37
CA ALA A 139 6.71 -21.80 11.79
C ALA A 139 6.44 -20.65 12.78
N VAL A 140 7.36 -19.69 12.84
CA VAL A 140 7.18 -18.46 13.63
C VAL A 140 6.15 -17.54 12.98
N GLY A 141 5.38 -16.82 13.79
CA GLY A 141 4.37 -15.87 13.30
C GLY A 141 2.99 -16.47 13.07
N LYS A 142 2.65 -17.58 13.76
CA LYS A 142 1.32 -18.18 13.68
C LYS A 142 0.25 -17.23 14.23
N VAL A 143 -0.82 -17.00 13.47
CA VAL A 143 -1.95 -16.17 13.91
C VAL A 143 -2.75 -16.90 14.98
N VAL A 144 -2.81 -16.32 16.18
CA VAL A 144 -3.56 -16.85 17.32
C VAL A 144 -4.97 -16.29 17.36
N ARG A 145 -5.13 -15.01 17.04
CA ARG A 145 -6.43 -14.33 17.06
C ARG A 145 -6.37 -13.07 16.22
N ILE A 146 -7.46 -12.75 15.53
CA ILE A 146 -7.67 -11.48 14.86
C ILE A 146 -8.93 -10.82 15.42
N SER A 147 -8.82 -9.54 15.76
CA SER A 147 -9.95 -8.70 16.16
C SER A 147 -10.05 -7.51 15.21
N VAL A 148 -11.19 -7.38 14.53
CA VAL A 148 -11.44 -6.29 13.58
C VAL A 148 -12.61 -5.46 14.07
N SER A 149 -12.40 -4.15 14.12
CA SER A 149 -13.44 -3.16 14.37
C SER A 149 -13.59 -2.29 13.14
N VAL A 150 -14.81 -2.20 12.63
CA VAL A 150 -15.17 -1.38 11.47
C VAL A 150 -16.16 -0.33 11.92
N LEU A 151 -15.89 0.91 11.56
CA LEU A 151 -16.80 2.02 11.70
C LEU A 151 -17.20 2.51 10.31
N LEU A 152 -18.51 2.61 10.09
CA LEU A 152 -19.11 3.03 8.83
C LEU A 152 -19.69 4.44 8.98
N ASP A 153 -19.49 5.27 7.97
CA ASP A 153 -20.25 6.53 7.82
C ASP A 153 -21.66 6.23 7.27
N ASN A 154 -22.57 7.17 7.51
CA ASN A 154 -23.91 7.12 6.94
C ASN A 154 -23.86 7.27 5.42
N ARG A 155 -24.89 6.73 4.75
CA ARG A 155 -25.05 6.90 3.31
C ARG A 155 -25.33 8.36 3.00
N ARG A 156 -24.55 8.92 2.07
CA ARG A 156 -24.78 10.26 1.49
C ARG A 156 -24.84 10.22 -0.03
N SER A 157 -25.83 9.49 -0.55
CA SER A 157 -26.19 9.58 -1.96
C SER A 157 -26.58 11.01 -2.31
N GLN A 158 -26.19 11.45 -3.49
CA GLN A 158 -26.59 12.75 -4.03
C GLN A 158 -28.10 12.73 -4.30
N ILE A 159 -28.80 13.72 -3.77
CA ILE A 159 -30.18 14.01 -4.12
C ILE A 159 -30.11 14.89 -5.37
N ILE A 160 -30.70 14.44 -6.46
CA ILE A 160 -30.67 15.11 -7.76
C ILE A 160 -32.06 15.71 -8.01
N ASP A 161 -32.14 16.94 -8.53
CA ASP A 161 -33.41 17.51 -9.02
C ASP A 161 -33.85 16.83 -10.34
N GLU A 162 -35.08 17.10 -10.79
CA GLU A 162 -35.60 16.64 -12.10
C GLU A 162 -34.79 17.17 -13.30
N SER A 163 -33.94 18.19 -13.11
CA SER A 163 -33.05 18.78 -14.12
C SER A 163 -31.61 18.25 -14.06
N GLY A 164 -31.31 17.28 -13.20
CA GLY A 164 -29.98 16.69 -13.04
C GLY A 164 -29.00 17.48 -12.15
N ASN A 165 -29.45 18.50 -11.42
CA ASN A 165 -28.60 19.27 -10.51
C ASN A 165 -28.59 18.67 -9.08
N PRO A 166 -27.44 18.59 -8.41
CA PRO A 166 -27.37 18.09 -7.03
C PRO A 166 -28.03 19.09 -6.06
N MET A 167 -29.15 18.70 -5.45
CA MET A 167 -29.89 19.49 -4.44
C MET A 167 -29.35 19.30 -3.01
N GLY A 168 -28.54 18.28 -2.78
CA GLY A 168 -27.97 17.97 -1.48
C GLY A 168 -27.51 16.51 -1.39
N ARG A 169 -27.11 16.06 -0.21
CA ARG A 169 -26.83 14.64 0.04
C ARG A 169 -27.73 14.15 1.16
N THR A 170 -28.26 12.94 1.03
CA THR A 170 -28.97 12.30 2.14
C THR A 170 -28.00 12.01 3.30
N ASN A 171 -28.52 11.80 4.51
CA ASN A 171 -27.72 11.32 5.64
C ASN A 171 -28.51 10.18 6.31
N THR A 172 -28.51 9.03 5.64
CA THR A 172 -29.32 7.87 6.06
C THR A 172 -28.44 6.83 6.72
N PRO A 173 -28.75 6.39 7.96
CA PRO A 173 -28.04 5.30 8.59
C PRO A 173 -28.28 3.97 7.87
N TRP A 174 -27.31 3.07 7.96
CA TRP A 174 -27.42 1.71 7.43
C TRP A 174 -28.45 0.89 8.20
N THR A 175 -29.23 0.07 7.51
CA THR A 175 -30.19 -0.84 8.14
C THR A 175 -29.47 -2.03 8.78
N GLU A 176 -30.14 -2.78 9.65
CA GLU A 176 -29.53 -3.95 10.31
C GLU A 176 -29.14 -5.04 9.31
N GLU A 177 -29.99 -5.28 8.31
CA GLU A 177 -29.76 -6.28 7.25
C GLU A 177 -28.50 -5.95 6.42
N GLU A 178 -28.29 -4.67 6.14
CA GLU A 178 -27.12 -4.21 5.38
C GLU A 178 -25.85 -4.30 6.23
N LYS A 179 -25.94 -3.99 7.54
CA LYS A 179 -24.83 -4.19 8.47
C LYS A 179 -24.43 -5.66 8.56
N GLU A 180 -25.38 -6.59 8.59
CA GLU A 180 -25.09 -8.03 8.59
C GLU A 180 -24.38 -8.47 7.31
N THR A 181 -24.80 -7.94 6.16
CA THR A 181 -24.12 -8.17 4.88
C THR A 181 -22.67 -7.68 4.95
N ILE A 182 -22.43 -6.47 5.46
CA ILE A 182 -21.08 -5.91 5.63
C ILE A 182 -20.25 -6.76 6.60
N VAL A 183 -20.83 -7.25 7.70
CA VAL A 183 -20.16 -8.20 8.61
C VAL A 183 -19.72 -9.46 7.85
N GLY A 184 -20.55 -9.98 6.95
CA GLY A 184 -20.20 -11.09 6.07
C GLY A 184 -19.00 -10.78 5.17
N LEU A 185 -18.98 -9.60 4.55
CA LEU A 185 -17.85 -9.14 3.73
C LEU A 185 -16.56 -9.03 4.56
N VAL A 186 -16.63 -8.46 5.76
CA VAL A 186 -15.48 -8.33 6.66
C VAL A 186 -14.93 -9.70 7.05
N LYS A 187 -15.81 -10.64 7.42
CA LYS A 187 -15.44 -12.02 7.76
C LYS A 187 -14.75 -12.72 6.60
N ALA A 188 -15.25 -12.55 5.38
CA ALA A 188 -14.63 -13.10 4.18
C ALA A 188 -13.26 -12.47 3.89
N ALA A 189 -13.14 -11.14 3.99
CA ALA A 189 -11.91 -10.41 3.72
C ALA A 189 -10.77 -10.82 4.68
N MET A 190 -11.09 -10.98 5.96
CA MET A 190 -10.10 -11.30 7.00
C MET A 190 -9.76 -12.79 7.12
N GLY A 191 -10.53 -13.68 6.49
CA GLY A 191 -10.41 -15.12 6.69
C GLY A 191 -10.80 -15.53 8.10
N TYR A 192 -11.98 -15.06 8.54
CA TYR A 192 -12.55 -15.32 9.86
C TYR A 192 -12.54 -16.82 10.19
N ASN A 193 -12.08 -17.14 11.39
CA ASN A 193 -12.08 -18.50 11.90
C ASN A 193 -12.59 -18.52 13.35
N GLU A 194 -13.73 -19.18 13.55
CA GLU A 194 -14.36 -19.31 14.87
C GLU A 194 -13.50 -20.14 15.83
N ALA A 195 -12.84 -21.20 15.35
CA ALA A 195 -11.94 -22.02 16.17
C ALA A 195 -10.67 -21.26 16.61
N ARG A 196 -10.30 -20.19 15.89
CA ARG A 196 -9.21 -19.28 16.28
C ARG A 196 -9.66 -18.25 17.33
N GLY A 197 -10.97 -18.07 17.53
CA GLY A 197 -11.52 -17.08 18.45
C GLY A 197 -11.47 -15.66 17.90
N ASP A 198 -11.57 -15.50 16.58
CA ASP A 198 -11.61 -14.19 15.95
C ASP A 198 -12.89 -13.42 16.31
N THR A 199 -12.80 -12.10 16.33
CA THR A 199 -13.94 -11.23 16.62
C THR A 199 -14.09 -10.11 15.59
N VAL A 200 -15.34 -9.81 15.25
CA VAL A 200 -15.68 -8.74 14.30
C VAL A 200 -16.75 -7.85 14.93
N PHE A 201 -16.50 -6.54 14.91
CA PHE A 201 -17.46 -5.54 15.33
C PHE A 201 -17.69 -4.53 14.21
N VAL A 202 -18.94 -4.24 13.88
CA VAL A 202 -19.32 -3.23 12.88
C VAL A 202 -20.25 -2.22 13.53
N GLY A 203 -19.80 -0.97 13.60
CA GLY A 203 -20.58 0.16 14.07
C GLY A 203 -20.93 1.11 12.92
N ASN A 204 -22.04 1.82 13.05
CA ASN A 204 -22.42 2.91 12.15
C ASN A 204 -22.48 4.22 12.93
N MET A 205 -21.72 5.22 12.52
CA MET A 205 -21.69 6.55 13.13
C MET A 205 -21.40 7.59 12.04
N PRO A 206 -22.14 8.70 11.97
CA PRO A 206 -21.86 9.74 10.99
C PRO A 206 -20.48 10.35 11.23
N PHE A 207 -19.65 10.41 10.18
CA PHE A 207 -18.34 11.05 10.26
C PHE A 207 -18.50 12.56 10.06
N GLU A 208 -17.79 13.35 10.85
CA GLU A 208 -17.66 14.77 10.55
C GLU A 208 -16.93 14.91 9.21
N ALA A 209 -17.53 15.64 8.28
CA ALA A 209 -17.00 15.84 6.94
C ALA A 209 -15.72 16.66 7.01
N ALA A 210 -14.59 16.03 7.30
CA ALA A 210 -13.30 16.60 6.97
C ALA A 210 -13.09 16.37 5.47
N ILE A 211 -13.32 17.42 4.69
CA ILE A 211 -12.78 17.61 3.33
C ILE A 211 -13.54 16.83 2.23
N GLU A 212 -14.82 17.14 2.02
CA GLU A 212 -15.46 16.92 0.68
C GLU A 212 -15.25 18.14 -0.25
N GLU A 213 -14.38 19.09 0.13
CA GLU A 213 -14.04 20.25 -0.70
C GLU A 213 -13.15 19.90 -1.89
N ASP A 214 -12.32 18.85 -1.82
CA ASP A 214 -11.33 18.59 -2.88
C ASP A 214 -11.94 18.03 -4.18
N GLU A 215 -12.84 17.05 -4.14
CA GLU A 215 -13.41 16.48 -5.38
C GLU A 215 -14.48 17.40 -6.01
N ALA A 216 -15.29 18.08 -5.20
CA ALA A 216 -16.26 19.05 -5.70
C ALA A 216 -15.55 20.28 -6.29
N ALA A 217 -14.51 20.79 -5.64
CA ALA A 217 -13.72 21.89 -6.17
C ALA A 217 -12.93 21.49 -7.42
N GLU A 218 -12.45 20.25 -7.55
CA GLU A 218 -11.70 19.80 -8.73
C GLU A 218 -12.62 19.62 -9.96
N ILE A 219 -13.85 19.12 -9.75
CA ILE A 219 -14.88 19.02 -10.80
C ILE A 219 -15.41 20.41 -11.20
N GLU A 220 -15.63 21.31 -10.23
CA GLU A 220 -16.00 22.70 -10.52
C GLU A 220 -14.86 23.45 -11.21
N ALA A 221 -13.61 23.29 -10.76
CA ALA A 221 -12.45 23.93 -11.36
C ALA A 221 -12.22 23.46 -12.81
N THR A 222 -12.40 22.17 -13.10
CA THR A 222 -12.32 21.65 -14.48
C THR A 222 -13.46 22.17 -15.36
N LYS A 223 -14.69 22.28 -14.83
CA LYS A 223 -15.83 22.85 -15.56
C LYS A 223 -15.67 24.35 -15.83
N VAL A 224 -15.21 25.12 -14.85
CA VAL A 224 -14.91 26.56 -14.98
C VAL A 224 -13.75 26.78 -15.95
N ARG A 225 -12.68 25.99 -15.86
CA ARG A 225 -11.53 26.07 -16.79
C ARG A 225 -11.94 25.80 -18.23
N ASN A 226 -12.75 24.78 -18.49
CA ASN A 226 -13.21 24.48 -19.85
C ASN A 226 -14.11 25.58 -20.41
N LYS A 227 -15.00 26.16 -19.59
CA LYS A 227 -15.85 27.29 -20.01
C LYS A 227 -15.02 28.54 -20.31
N PHE A 228 -14.05 28.86 -19.46
CA PHE A 228 -13.13 29.97 -19.67
C PHE A 228 -12.27 29.79 -20.94
N ILE A 229 -11.74 28.58 -21.19
CA ILE A 229 -10.98 28.29 -22.41
C ILE A 229 -11.85 28.47 -23.66
N LEU A 230 -13.10 27.96 -23.66
CA LEU A 230 -14.01 28.13 -24.78
C LEU A 230 -14.36 29.60 -25.03
N ASP A 231 -14.60 30.38 -23.97
CA ASP A 231 -14.87 31.82 -24.09
C ASP A 231 -13.63 32.56 -24.63
N VAL A 232 -12.43 32.28 -24.12
CA VAL A 232 -11.17 32.86 -24.64
C VAL A 232 -10.95 32.50 -26.10
N VAL A 233 -11.15 31.24 -26.50
CA VAL A 233 -11.02 30.81 -27.90
C VAL A 233 -12.03 31.55 -28.78
N ARG A 234 -13.26 31.77 -28.33
CA ARG A 234 -14.27 32.53 -29.06
C ARG A 234 -13.85 34.00 -29.28
N TYR A 235 -13.29 34.66 -28.28
CA TYR A 235 -12.83 36.04 -28.42
C TYR A 235 -11.55 36.16 -29.26
N VAL A 236 -10.60 35.22 -29.10
CA VAL A 236 -9.37 35.17 -29.90
C VAL A 236 -9.70 34.92 -31.37
N THR A 237 -10.61 33.99 -31.68
CA THR A 237 -11.03 33.72 -33.07
C THR A 237 -11.73 34.93 -33.70
N LEU A 238 -12.56 35.66 -32.94
CA LEU A 238 -13.18 36.90 -33.41
C LEU A 238 -12.13 38.00 -33.67
N GLY A 239 -11.16 38.18 -32.76
CA GLY A 239 -10.08 39.15 -32.94
C GLY A 239 -9.19 38.84 -34.14
N LEU A 240 -8.88 37.56 -34.35
CA LEU A 240 -8.08 37.09 -35.48
C LEU A 240 -8.84 37.24 -36.81
N ALA A 241 -10.16 37.05 -36.82
CA ALA A 241 -11.01 37.32 -37.98
C ALA A 241 -11.01 38.81 -38.37
N ILE A 242 -11.10 39.72 -37.39
CA ILE A 242 -11.04 41.17 -37.63
C ILE A 242 -9.65 41.58 -38.14
N LEU A 243 -8.58 41.06 -37.53
CA LEU A 243 -7.21 41.31 -37.98
C LEU A 243 -6.99 40.84 -39.44
N ALA A 244 -7.49 39.65 -39.77
CA ALA A 244 -7.45 39.11 -41.13
C ALA A 244 -8.21 40.00 -42.12
N LEU A 245 -9.38 40.53 -41.74
CA LEU A 245 -10.15 41.47 -42.57
C LEU A 245 -9.37 42.76 -42.86
N ILE A 246 -8.75 43.36 -41.84
CA ILE A 246 -7.97 44.60 -42.00
C ILE A 246 -6.78 44.36 -42.93
N MET A 247 -6.06 43.26 -42.72
CA MET A 247 -4.86 42.95 -43.50
C MET A 247 -5.17 42.54 -44.94
N LEU A 248 -6.25 41.79 -45.17
CA LEU A 248 -6.59 41.20 -46.46
C LEU A 248 -7.50 42.07 -47.33
N VAL A 249 -8.33 42.94 -46.74
CA VAL A 249 -9.29 43.77 -47.48
C VAL A 249 -8.92 45.25 -47.43
N ILE A 250 -8.72 45.80 -46.23
CA ILE A 250 -8.52 47.25 -46.05
C ILE A 250 -7.15 47.67 -46.58
N ARG A 251 -6.08 46.96 -46.20
CA ARG A 251 -4.71 47.26 -46.64
C ARG A 251 -4.53 47.32 -48.16
N PRO A 252 -4.96 46.32 -48.96
CA PRO A 252 -4.83 46.41 -50.42
C PRO A 252 -5.73 47.47 -51.05
N MET A 253 -6.88 47.78 -50.44
CA MET A 253 -7.78 48.83 -50.96
C MET A 253 -7.18 50.23 -50.76
N VAL A 254 -6.56 50.50 -49.61
CA VAL A 254 -5.85 51.76 -49.35
C VAL A 254 -4.62 51.90 -50.26
N GLN A 255 -3.86 50.80 -50.46
CA GLN A 255 -2.73 50.80 -51.39
C GLN A 255 -3.16 51.13 -52.82
N ARG A 256 -4.32 50.62 -53.27
CA ARG A 256 -4.87 50.93 -54.61
C ARG A 256 -5.36 52.37 -54.77
N LEU A 257 -5.73 53.04 -53.67
CA LEU A 257 -6.19 54.44 -53.69
C LEU A 257 -5.03 55.45 -53.51
N THR A 258 -3.90 55.02 -52.95
CA THR A 258 -2.69 55.84 -52.76
C THR A 258 -1.70 55.77 -53.92
N SER A 259 -1.77 54.73 -54.78
CA SER A 259 -1.02 54.72 -56.05
C SER A 259 -1.61 55.74 -57.03
N LYS A 260 -1.16 57.00 -56.93
CA LYS A 260 -1.34 58.02 -57.97
C LYS A 260 -0.44 57.68 -59.17
N PRO A 261 -0.96 57.62 -60.41
CA PRO A 261 -0.12 57.34 -61.57
C PRO A 261 0.90 58.47 -61.78
N GLU A 262 2.18 58.07 -61.80
CA GLU A 262 3.29 58.87 -62.33
C GLU A 262 3.09 59.03 -63.84
N ASP A 263 2.31 60.02 -64.26
CA ASP A 263 2.28 60.48 -65.65
C ASP A 263 1.58 61.84 -65.66
N LEU A 264 2.31 62.93 -65.46
CA LEU A 264 1.91 64.31 -65.80
C LEU A 264 3.06 65.32 -65.63
N ASP A 265 4.30 64.92 -65.97
CA ASP A 265 5.49 65.80 -65.97
C ASP A 265 5.84 66.34 -67.38
N LEU A 266 4.86 66.34 -68.29
CA LEU A 266 5.01 66.79 -69.68
C LEU A 266 3.83 67.68 -70.09
N LEU A 267 3.76 68.91 -69.58
CA LEU A 267 3.14 70.04 -70.27
C LEU A 267 3.51 71.38 -69.59
N MET A 268 4.41 72.04 -70.29
CA MET A 268 4.99 73.36 -70.09
C MET A 268 3.97 74.49 -69.83
N GLY A 269 4.25 75.33 -68.81
CA GLY A 269 4.27 76.80 -68.97
C GLY A 269 3.12 77.63 -68.40
N MET A 270 3.34 78.29 -67.24
CA MET A 270 3.20 79.75 -66.97
C MET A 270 3.17 80.07 -65.46
N PRO A 271 3.49 81.32 -65.04
CA PRO A 271 4.44 81.56 -63.95
C PRO A 271 3.81 81.75 -62.56
N ALA A 272 4.71 81.65 -61.59
CA ALA A 272 4.54 81.94 -60.18
C ALA A 272 3.76 83.24 -59.90
N THR A 273 2.82 83.13 -58.97
CA THR A 273 2.54 84.19 -57.99
C THR A 273 2.60 83.59 -56.61
N ILE A 274 3.64 84.02 -55.89
CA ILE A 274 3.79 84.02 -54.44
C ILE A 274 2.55 84.67 -53.82
N GLY A 275 2.02 84.06 -52.77
CA GLY A 275 0.93 84.63 -51.99
C GLY A 275 0.47 83.69 -50.90
N GLU A 276 1.30 83.61 -49.84
CA GLU A 276 0.88 83.34 -48.46
C GLU A 276 0.35 81.94 -48.13
N LEU A 277 0.64 81.30 -47.01
CA LEU A 277 1.49 81.49 -45.81
C LEU A 277 1.55 80.04 -45.27
N GLU A 278 2.76 79.50 -45.05
CA GLU A 278 3.31 79.42 -43.69
C GLU A 278 2.44 78.50 -42.83
N GLY A 279 2.89 77.26 -42.63
CA GLY A 279 3.87 76.98 -41.59
C GLY A 279 3.05 76.67 -40.35
N GLU A 280 3.01 75.45 -39.85
CA GLU A 280 4.08 74.84 -39.05
C GLU A 280 3.46 73.47 -38.69
N GLU A 281 3.87 72.38 -39.30
CA GLU A 281 4.98 71.55 -38.82
C GLU A 281 5.17 71.62 -37.30
N LEU A 282 4.39 70.83 -36.56
CA LEU A 282 4.88 70.32 -35.28
C LEU A 282 4.72 68.80 -35.26
N GLU A 283 5.85 68.22 -35.60
CA GLU A 283 6.42 66.97 -35.14
C GLU A 283 5.73 66.35 -33.91
N ILE A 284 5.55 65.05 -34.02
CA ILE A 284 5.32 64.14 -32.91
C ILE A 284 6.67 63.98 -32.19
N PRO A 285 6.71 64.08 -30.84
CA PRO A 285 7.64 63.25 -30.10
C PRO A 285 6.84 62.25 -29.27
N THR A 286 7.01 60.98 -29.65
CA THR A 286 7.15 59.90 -28.69
C THR A 286 8.17 60.29 -27.62
N GLU A 287 7.84 60.15 -26.34
CA GLU A 287 8.72 59.52 -25.35
C GLU A 287 7.97 59.37 -24.02
N ARG A 288 8.20 58.23 -23.38
CA ARG A 288 8.02 58.02 -21.95
C ARG A 288 9.00 58.93 -21.21
N GLU A 289 8.54 59.82 -20.33
CA GLU A 289 9.39 60.32 -19.25
C GLU A 289 8.63 60.47 -17.93
N THR A 290 9.08 59.69 -16.96
CA THR A 290 9.07 59.99 -15.54
C THR A 290 9.71 61.35 -15.29
N GLY A 291 8.96 62.32 -14.76
CA GLY A 291 9.51 63.63 -14.39
C GLY A 291 8.61 64.41 -13.44
N ILE A 292 9.14 64.71 -12.26
CA ILE A 292 8.52 65.53 -11.20
C ILE A 292 8.25 66.95 -11.75
N PRO A 293 7.07 67.56 -11.54
CA PRO A 293 6.82 68.92 -11.99
C PRO A 293 7.64 69.96 -11.16
N PRO A 294 8.13 71.04 -11.78
CA PRO A 294 8.92 72.08 -11.10
C PRO A 294 8.18 72.72 -9.93
N ARG A 295 8.94 72.95 -8.85
CA ARG A 295 8.52 73.52 -7.54
C ARG A 295 7.80 74.87 -7.67
N GLU A 296 8.07 75.62 -8.74
CA GLU A 296 7.45 76.93 -9.00
C GLU A 296 5.97 76.82 -9.42
N LYS A 297 5.56 75.73 -10.08
CA LYS A 297 4.15 75.52 -10.48
C LYS A 297 3.26 75.05 -9.31
N ILE A 298 3.89 74.56 -8.24
CA ILE A 298 3.20 74.14 -7.00
C ILE A 298 2.86 75.36 -6.14
N LEU A 299 3.69 76.41 -6.18
CA LEU A 299 3.45 77.64 -5.41
C LEU A 299 2.32 78.48 -6.02
N GLU A 300 2.22 78.52 -7.35
CA GLU A 300 1.18 79.26 -8.08
C GLU A 300 -0.23 78.65 -7.86
N ILE A 301 -0.33 77.32 -7.81
CA ILE A 301 -1.60 76.60 -7.59
C ILE A 301 -2.01 76.63 -6.10
N ALA A 302 -1.06 76.73 -5.16
CA ALA A 302 -1.35 76.80 -3.72
C ALA A 302 -1.98 78.13 -3.28
N MET A 303 -1.73 79.23 -4.01
CA MET A 303 -2.33 80.53 -3.69
C MET A 303 -3.76 80.69 -4.22
N GLN A 304 -4.13 79.98 -5.29
CA GLN A 304 -5.45 80.12 -5.92
C GLN A 304 -6.54 79.23 -5.30
N ASP A 305 -6.20 78.06 -4.72
CA ASP A 305 -7.20 77.15 -4.14
C ASP A 305 -6.58 76.24 -3.04
N PRO A 306 -6.53 76.67 -1.77
CA PRO A 306 -5.96 75.88 -0.68
C PRO A 306 -6.70 74.55 -0.44
N LEU A 307 -7.97 74.47 -0.83
CA LEU A 307 -8.80 73.27 -0.63
C LEU A 307 -8.42 72.12 -1.57
N LYS A 308 -8.03 72.39 -2.83
CA LYS A 308 -7.63 71.34 -3.79
C LYS A 308 -6.25 70.74 -3.48
N THR A 309 -5.35 71.56 -2.94
CA THR A 309 -3.99 71.14 -2.53
C THR A 309 -4.03 70.17 -1.36
N SER A 310 -4.95 70.37 -0.40
CA SER A 310 -5.13 69.43 0.71
C SER A 310 -5.63 68.05 0.27
N ALA A 311 -6.45 67.98 -0.78
CA ALA A 311 -6.95 66.71 -1.33
C ALA A 311 -5.84 65.91 -2.04
N LEU A 312 -4.95 66.60 -2.75
CA LEU A 312 -3.78 65.99 -3.41
C LEU A 312 -2.76 65.44 -2.40
N ILE A 313 -2.46 66.19 -1.33
CA ILE A 313 -1.58 65.72 -0.25
C ILE A 313 -2.20 64.50 0.45
N ARG A 314 -3.52 64.51 0.67
CA ARG A 314 -4.22 63.39 1.32
C ARG A 314 -4.27 62.13 0.44
N ALA A 315 -4.39 62.28 -0.88
CA ALA A 315 -4.30 61.16 -1.82
C ALA A 315 -2.87 60.56 -1.84
N TRP A 316 -1.85 61.41 -1.81
CA TRP A 316 -0.45 60.98 -1.82
C TRP A 316 -0.01 60.32 -0.51
N LEU A 317 -0.58 60.71 0.63
CA LEU A 317 -0.33 60.05 1.92
C LEU A 317 -1.01 58.67 2.01
N ARG A 318 -2.11 58.47 1.29
CA ARG A 318 -2.88 57.21 1.28
C ARG A 318 -2.27 56.14 0.38
N ASP A 319 -1.48 56.54 -0.60
CA ASP A 319 -0.78 55.65 -1.54
C ASP A 319 0.56 55.13 -0.96
N ARG A 320 0.92 55.54 0.27
CA ARG A 320 2.18 55.15 0.95
C ARG A 320 1.97 54.42 2.29
N SER A 321 0.76 53.88 2.51
CA SER A 321 0.43 52.95 3.61
C SER A 321 -0.20 51.69 3.03
#